data_AF-A0A9P6TBH1-F1
#
_entry.id   AF-A0A9P6TBH1-F1
#
_cell.length_a   1.000
_cell.length_b   1.000
_cell.length_c   1.000
_cell.angle_alpha   90.00
_cell.angle_beta   90.00
_cell.angle_gamma   90.00
#
_symmetry.space_group_name_H-M   'P 1'
#
loop_
_entity.id
_entity.type
_entity.pdbx_description
1 polymer ?
#
loop_
_entity_poly.entity_id
_entity_poly.type
_entity_poly.pdbx_seq_one_letter_code
_entity_poly.pdbx_strand_id
1 'polypeptide(L)'
;MDKSYIQINKKIEEAEFGSTLSKKEKQAIINLIHKYAEQFGLSGKEIGTIRNHFVHVTLTIEKPYPPILRKAAYPASPRNRLEIEKHIDELLKLGIIRKVGEAEEVDVTTPVIIHC
;
A
#
# COMPACT_ATOMS: atom_id res chain seq x y z
N MET A 1 13.49 21.44 -6.21
CA MET A 1 13.95 20.33 -5.35
C MET A 1 12.75 19.43 -5.10
N ASP A 2 12.90 18.14 -5.36
CA ASP A 2 11.80 17.17 -5.40
C ASP A 2 11.23 16.90 -3.99
N LYS A 3 9.90 16.88 -3.83
CA LYS A 3 9.25 16.72 -2.51
C LYS A 3 9.65 15.43 -1.80
N SER A 4 9.98 14.38 -2.57
CA SER A 4 10.48 13.10 -2.06
C SER A 4 11.84 13.24 -1.33
N TYR A 5 12.72 14.12 -1.81
CA TYR A 5 14.05 14.33 -1.21
C TYR A 5 13.97 14.94 0.21
N ILE A 6 13.03 15.87 0.42
CA ILE A 6 12.79 16.52 1.72
C ILE A 6 12.27 15.50 2.73
N GLN A 7 11.42 14.56 2.28
CA GLN A 7 10.82 13.55 3.14
C GLN A 7 11.80 12.46 3.56
N ILE A 8 12.76 12.11 2.69
CA ILE A 8 13.85 11.18 3.02
C ILE A 8 14.76 11.77 4.11
N ASN A 9 15.17 13.04 3.97
CA ASN A 9 16.05 13.68 4.95
C ASN A 9 15.42 13.75 6.35
N LYS A 10 14.13 14.07 6.43
CA LYS A 10 13.41 14.05 7.71
C LYS A 10 13.43 12.67 8.37
N LYS A 11 13.22 11.60 7.59
CA LYS A 11 13.29 10.21 8.10
C LYS A 11 14.71 9.80 8.50
N ILE A 12 15.74 10.32 7.82
CA ILE A 12 17.14 10.07 8.19
C ILE A 12 17.51 10.81 9.48
N GLU A 13 16.98 12.01 9.70
CA GLU A 13 17.16 12.76 10.95
C GLU A 13 16.52 12.04 12.16
N GLU A 14 15.39 11.38 11.94
CA GLU A 14 14.71 10.54 12.95
C GLU A 14 15.33 9.14 13.09
N ALA A 15 16.30 8.77 12.24
CA ALA A 15 16.86 7.41 12.22
C ALA A 15 17.97 7.22 13.26
N GLU A 16 17.89 6.10 13.99
CA GLU A 16 18.95 5.67 14.90
C GLU A 16 19.98 4.81 14.16
N PHE A 17 21.25 5.19 14.25
CA PHE A 17 22.36 4.40 13.74
C PHE A 17 23.07 3.69 14.90
N GLY A 18 23.47 2.43 14.68
CA GLY A 18 24.28 1.68 15.64
C GLY A 18 25.51 2.47 16.12
N SER A 19 25.83 2.32 17.40
CA SER A 19 26.94 3.02 18.07
C SER A 19 28.32 2.61 17.56
N THR A 20 28.41 1.45 16.91
CA THR A 20 29.65 0.89 16.35
C THR A 20 30.04 1.48 15.00
N LEU A 21 29.15 2.22 14.34
CA LEU A 21 29.39 2.77 13.01
C LEU A 21 30.20 4.07 13.07
N SER A 22 31.27 4.13 12.30
CA SER A 22 32.04 5.36 12.08
C SER A 22 31.22 6.39 11.28
N LYS A 23 31.60 7.67 11.39
CA LYS A 23 30.97 8.75 10.61
C LYS A 23 31.01 8.50 9.10
N LYS A 24 32.09 7.88 8.60
CA LYS A 24 32.25 7.55 7.17
C LYS A 24 31.24 6.48 6.73
N GLU A 25 31.03 5.45 7.54
CA GLU A 25 30.09 4.37 7.23
C GLU A 25 28.65 4.86 7.28
N LYS A 26 28.29 5.69 8.27
CA LYS A 26 26.96 6.33 8.32
C LYS A 26 26.70 7.16 7.06
N GLN A 27 27.68 7.94 6.62
CA GLN A 27 27.55 8.72 5.39
C GLN A 27 27.43 7.82 4.14
N ALA A 28 28.17 6.71 4.09
CA ALA A 28 28.07 5.76 3.00
C ALA A 28 26.67 5.12 2.92
N ILE A 29 26.07 4.79 4.07
CA ILE A 29 24.70 4.26 4.15
C ILE A 29 23.69 5.31 3.67
N ILE A 30 23.79 6.55 4.15
CA ILE A 30 22.91 7.65 3.71
C ILE A 30 23.00 7.84 2.19
N ASN A 31 24.22 7.85 1.64
CA ASN A 31 24.43 7.98 0.21
C ASN A 31 23.82 6.79 -0.57
N LEU A 32 23.88 5.58 -0.02
CA LEU A 32 23.29 4.39 -0.60
C LEU A 32 21.76 4.46 -0.59
N ILE A 33 21.16 4.93 0.50
CA ILE A 33 19.72 5.15 0.64
C ILE A 33 19.24 6.18 -0.41
N HIS A 34 19.95 7.29 -0.58
CA HIS A 34 19.62 8.27 -1.63
C HIS A 34 19.79 7.69 -3.03
N LYS A 35 20.89 6.94 -3.26
CA LYS A 35 21.18 6.35 -4.57
C LYS A 35 20.11 5.33 -5.00
N TYR A 36 19.58 4.56 -4.06
CA TYR A 36 18.59 3.50 -4.31
C TYR A 36 17.22 3.81 -3.69
N ALA A 37 16.87 5.10 -3.58
CA ALA A 37 15.64 5.54 -2.91
C ALA A 37 14.36 4.96 -3.55
N GLU A 38 14.40 4.66 -4.86
CA GLU A 38 13.30 4.01 -5.56
C GLU A 38 13.12 2.55 -5.10
N GLN A 39 14.21 1.79 -4.96
CA GLN A 39 14.18 0.39 -4.55
C GLN A 39 13.76 0.21 -3.08
N PHE A 40 14.08 1.19 -2.23
CA PHE A 40 13.63 1.21 -0.84
C PHE A 40 12.19 1.72 -0.66
N GLY A 41 11.47 2.02 -1.74
CA GLY A 41 10.09 2.53 -1.66
C GLY A 41 10.00 3.94 -1.04
N LEU A 42 11.13 4.64 -0.93
CA LEU A 42 11.22 5.99 -0.35
C LEU A 42 10.87 7.08 -1.35
N SER A 43 10.86 6.74 -2.64
CA SER A 43 10.52 7.65 -3.75
C SER A 43 9.03 8.02 -3.84
N GLY A 44 8.16 7.37 -3.07
CA GLY A 44 6.70 7.56 -3.17
C GLY A 44 6.09 7.03 -4.48
N LYS A 45 6.89 6.42 -5.35
CA LYS A 45 6.40 5.61 -6.47
C LYS A 45 5.79 4.31 -5.97
N GLU A 46 4.90 3.75 -6.78
CA GLU A 46 4.16 2.53 -6.53
C GLU A 46 5.04 1.42 -5.93
N ILE A 47 4.53 0.80 -4.85
CA ILE A 47 5.16 -0.36 -4.23
C ILE A 47 5.20 -1.48 -5.28
N GLY A 48 6.39 -2.05 -5.49
CA GLY A 48 6.76 -2.88 -6.63
C GLY A 48 5.64 -3.76 -7.18
N THR A 49 5.10 -3.38 -8.33
CA THR A 49 4.26 -4.25 -9.14
C THR A 49 5.19 -5.18 -9.93
N ILE A 50 5.09 -6.50 -9.74
CA ILE A 50 5.65 -7.43 -10.72
C ILE A 50 4.82 -7.24 -11.99
N ARG A 51 5.43 -6.64 -13.02
CA ARG A 51 4.76 -6.40 -14.30
C ARG A 51 4.16 -7.72 -14.82
N ASN A 52 2.91 -7.66 -15.25
CA ASN A 52 2.18 -8.74 -15.94
C ASN A 52 1.91 -10.02 -15.13
N HIS A 53 1.98 -10.00 -13.80
CA HIS A 53 1.49 -11.10 -12.98
C HIS A 53 0.12 -10.77 -12.40
N PHE A 54 -0.93 -11.10 -13.15
CA PHE A 54 -2.30 -10.97 -12.69
C PHE A 54 -2.74 -12.27 -12.02
N VAL A 55 -3.28 -12.16 -10.81
CA VAL A 55 -3.94 -13.28 -10.16
C VAL A 55 -5.38 -13.33 -10.66
N HIS A 56 -5.72 -14.35 -11.43
CA HIS A 56 -7.11 -14.63 -11.78
C HIS A 56 -7.72 -15.52 -10.70
N VAL A 57 -8.64 -14.98 -9.91
CA VAL A 57 -9.36 -15.73 -8.88
C VAL A 57 -10.73 -16.12 -9.46
N THR A 58 -10.90 -17.40 -9.79
CA THR A 58 -12.17 -17.92 -10.28
C THR A 58 -12.99 -18.47 -9.11
N LEU A 59 -14.27 -18.08 -9.03
CA LEU A 59 -15.20 -18.66 -8.07
C LEU A 59 -15.59 -20.08 -8.50
N THR A 60 -15.79 -20.97 -7.54
CA THR A 60 -16.31 -22.33 -7.78
C THR A 60 -17.82 -22.36 -8.02
N ILE A 61 -18.48 -21.21 -8.00
CA ILE A 61 -19.94 -21.05 -8.12
C ILE A 61 -20.28 -20.00 -9.18
N GLU A 62 -21.38 -20.22 -9.89
CA GLU A 62 -21.91 -19.30 -10.90
C GLU A 62 -23.05 -18.43 -10.34
N LYS A 63 -23.39 -17.35 -11.06
CA LYS A 63 -24.52 -16.48 -10.70
C LYS A 63 -25.84 -17.26 -10.77
N PRO A 64 -26.83 -16.98 -9.89
CA PRO A 64 -26.83 -15.93 -8.87
C PRO A 64 -26.04 -16.33 -7.61
N TYR A 65 -25.16 -15.44 -7.15
CA TYR A 65 -24.35 -15.66 -5.95
C TYR A 65 -25.22 -15.78 -4.68
N PRO A 66 -24.83 -16.60 -3.70
CA PRO A 66 -25.58 -16.77 -2.48
C PRO A 66 -25.70 -15.43 -1.72
N PRO A 67 -26.86 -15.13 -1.11
CA PRO A 67 -27.11 -13.85 -0.41
C PRO A 67 -26.09 -13.53 0.67
N ILE A 68 -25.44 -14.54 1.25
CA ILE A 68 -24.45 -14.42 2.33
C ILE A 68 -23.24 -13.54 1.96
N LEU A 69 -22.95 -13.38 0.66
CA LEU A 69 -21.85 -12.53 0.18
C LEU A 69 -22.19 -11.03 0.20
N ARG A 70 -23.48 -10.66 0.28
CA ARG A 70 -23.93 -9.27 0.37
C ARG A 70 -24.11 -8.87 1.84
N LYS A 71 -23.01 -8.60 2.54
CA LYS A 71 -23.06 -8.06 3.91
C LYS A 71 -22.93 -6.54 3.88
N ALA A 72 -23.81 -5.87 4.61
CA ALA A 72 -23.64 -4.44 4.88
C ALA A 72 -22.35 -4.22 5.68
N ALA A 73 -21.65 -3.13 5.41
CA ALA A 73 -20.50 -2.74 6.20
C ALA A 73 -20.94 -2.48 7.65
N TYR A 74 -20.15 -2.98 8.61
CA TYR A 74 -20.40 -2.70 10.02
C TYR A 74 -20.27 -1.20 10.31
N PRO A 75 -21.09 -0.65 11.20
CA PRO A 75 -21.00 0.75 11.56
C PRO A 75 -19.65 1.04 12.22
N ALA A 76 -18.96 2.07 11.72
CA ALA A 76 -17.71 2.57 12.29
C ALA A 76 -17.96 3.84 13.11
N SER A 77 -17.18 4.05 14.18
CA SER A 77 -17.24 5.29 14.95
C SER A 77 -16.78 6.49 14.10
N PRO A 78 -17.26 7.73 14.37
CA PRO A 78 -16.91 8.91 13.58
C PRO A 78 -15.39 9.13 13.49
N ARG A 79 -14.68 8.97 14.61
CA ARG A 79 -13.21 9.07 14.67
C ARG A 79 -12.55 8.02 13.77
N ASN A 80 -13.03 6.78 13.81
CA ASN A 80 -12.44 5.71 13.02
C ASN A 80 -12.70 5.91 11.53
N ARG A 81 -13.88 6.41 11.16
CA ARG A 81 -14.23 6.72 9.77
C ARG A 81 -13.28 7.75 9.17
N LEU A 82 -12.95 8.81 9.90
CA LEU A 82 -12.02 9.86 9.44
C LEU A 82 -10.60 9.32 9.19
N GLU A 83 -10.09 8.46 10.06
CA GLU A 83 -8.76 7.86 9.87
C GLU A 83 -8.75 6.84 8.73
N ILE A 84 -9.84 6.09 8.55
CA ILE A 84 -10.00 5.17 7.41
C ILE A 84 -10.04 5.96 6.10
N GLU A 85 -10.77 7.07 6.05
CA GLU A 85 -10.92 7.91 4.87
C GLU A 85 -9.58 8.46 4.37
N LYS A 86 -8.69 8.89 5.28
CA LYS A 86 -7.31 9.29 4.92
C LYS A 86 -6.55 8.20 4.19
N HIS A 87 -6.60 6.96 4.70
CA HIS A 87 -5.92 5.84 4.07
C HIS A 87 -6.58 5.42 2.75
N ILE A 88 -7.90 5.49 2.65
CA ILE A 88 -8.62 5.24 1.39
C ILE A 88 -8.15 6.23 0.31
N ASP A 89 -8.04 7.52 0.65
CA ASP A 89 -7.56 8.54 -0.28
C ASP A 89 -6.13 8.30 -0.75
N GLU A 90 -5.26 7.82 0.14
CA GLU A 90 -3.88 7.43 -0.21
C GLU A 90 -3.87 6.23 -1.17
N LEU A 91 -4.66 5.19 -0.88
CA LEU A 91 -4.74 4.00 -1.73
C LEU A 91 -5.35 4.31 -3.10
N LEU A 92 -6.30 5.25 -3.18
CA LEU A 92 -6.86 5.75 -4.44
C LEU A 92 -5.80 6.48 -5.26
N LYS A 93 -5.02 7.37 -4.62
CA LYS A 93 -3.93 8.11 -5.29
C LYS A 93 -2.82 7.18 -5.81
N LEU A 94 -2.57 6.09 -5.08
CA LEU A 94 -1.61 5.06 -5.46
C LEU A 94 -2.15 4.07 -6.52
N GLY A 95 -3.42 4.18 -6.92
CA GLY A 95 -4.03 3.28 -7.90
C GLY A 95 -4.22 1.83 -7.40
N ILE A 96 -4.07 1.60 -6.10
CA ILE A 96 -4.21 0.26 -5.49
C ILE A 96 -5.69 -0.13 -5.41
N ILE A 97 -6.55 0.82 -5.06
CA ILE A 97 -8.01 0.66 -5.07
C ILE A 97 -8.63 1.64 -6.06
N ARG A 98 -9.82 1.31 -6.56
CA ARG A 98 -10.59 2.16 -7.46
C ARG A 98 -12.07 2.13 -7.11
N LYS A 99 -12.78 3.18 -7.51
CA LYS A 99 -14.24 3.19 -7.44
C LYS A 99 -14.79 2.28 -8.53
N VAL A 100 -15.71 1.41 -8.13
CA VAL A 100 -16.47 0.51 -9.01
C VAL A 100 -17.88 1.07 -9.12
N GLY A 101 -18.44 1.13 -10.33
CA GLY A 101 -19.81 1.57 -10.56
C GLY A 101 -20.84 0.52 -10.11
N GLU A 102 -22.05 0.95 -9.75
CA GLU A 102 -23.12 0.02 -9.29
C GLU A 102 -23.50 -1.05 -10.32
N ALA A 103 -23.31 -0.76 -11.61
CA ALA A 103 -23.59 -1.66 -12.73
C ALA A 103 -22.32 -2.31 -13.33
N GLU A 104 -21.14 -2.01 -12.78
CA GLU A 104 -19.91 -2.61 -13.27
C GLU A 104 -19.81 -4.04 -12.76
N GLU A 105 -19.81 -5.01 -13.67
CA GLU A 105 -19.53 -6.40 -13.32
C GLU A 105 -18.06 -6.51 -12.95
N VAL A 106 -17.80 -6.62 -11.66
CA VAL A 106 -16.47 -6.97 -11.14
C VAL A 106 -16.56 -8.40 -10.63
N ASP A 107 -15.61 -9.24 -11.08
CA ASP A 107 -15.43 -10.58 -10.52
C ASP A 107 -15.24 -10.44 -9.01
N VAL A 108 -16.25 -10.86 -8.26
CA VAL A 108 -16.31 -10.65 -6.80
C VAL A 108 -15.22 -11.49 -6.16
N THR A 109 -14.10 -10.87 -5.82
CA THR A 109 -13.04 -11.51 -5.02
C THR A 109 -13.51 -11.60 -3.58
N THR A 110 -14.12 -12.74 -3.25
CA THR A 110 -14.38 -13.11 -1.85
C THR A 110 -13.03 -13.40 -1.18
N PRO A 111 -12.79 -13.05 0.10
CA PRO A 111 -11.49 -13.23 0.73
C PRO A 111 -11.08 -14.71 0.77
N VAL A 112 -9.88 -14.99 0.25
CA VAL A 112 -9.20 -16.27 0.44
C VAL A 112 -8.60 -16.27 1.84
N ILE A 113 -9.01 -17.21 2.69
CA ILE A 113 -8.32 -17.48 3.96
C ILE A 113 -7.10 -18.32 3.60
N ILE A 114 -5.90 -17.72 3.66
CA ILE A 114 -4.64 -18.45 3.53
C ILE A 114 -4.26 -18.95 4.92
N HIS A 115 -4.23 -20.26 5.10
CA HIS A 115 -3.62 -20.89 6.28
C HIS A 115 -2.12 -21.03 6.03
N CYS A 116 -1.32 -20.35 6.85
CA CYS A 116 0.13 -20.52 6.94
C CYS A 116 0.47 -21.68 7.88
#